data_AF-A0A8T3QLV5-F1
#
_entry.id   AF-A0A8T3QLV5-F1
#
_cell.length_a   1.000
_cell.length_b   1.000
_cell.length_c   1.000
_cell.angle_alpha   90.00
_cell.angle_beta   90.00
_cell.angle_gamma   90.00
#
_symmetry.space_group_name_H-M   'P 1'
#
loop_
_entity.id
_entity.type
_entity.pdbx_description
1 polymer ?
#
loop_
_entity_poly.entity_id
_entity_poly.type
_entity_poly.pdbx_seq_one_letter_code
_entity_poly.pdbx_strand_id
1 'polypeptide(L)'
;MIEMMLEAERAMAVGRLDQAERYYAQVAAADPKNSIAVVGLARVALERGDQRGAWTFARRALALDPDNPMASHLSQRMAEIMRGRGEALPDEPGRIGAATAPSASPPASPATPPPTAESAAARPGLVDRLLRRRR
;
A
#
# COMPACT_ATOMS: atom_id res chain seq x y z
N MET A 1 5.97 -28.14 8.90
CA MET A 1 5.63 -26.73 8.59
C MET A 1 4.63 -26.11 9.56
N ILE A 2 3.57 -26.83 9.98
CA ILE A 2 2.58 -26.32 10.96
C ILE A 2 3.21 -26.03 12.33
N GLU A 3 4.12 -26.88 12.82
CA GLU A 3 4.78 -26.68 14.11
C GLU A 3 5.60 -25.39 14.19
N MET A 4 6.31 -25.02 13.10
CA MET A 4 7.15 -23.83 13.09
C MET A 4 6.34 -22.53 13.11
N MET A 5 5.18 -22.51 12.44
CA MET A 5 4.27 -21.36 12.51
C MET A 5 3.71 -21.20 13.93
N LEU A 6 3.36 -22.30 14.59
CA LEU A 6 2.88 -22.28 15.97
C LEU A 6 3.97 -21.83 16.95
N GLU A 7 5.22 -22.27 16.76
CA GLU A 7 6.36 -21.80 17.55
C GLU A 7 6.65 -20.32 17.31
N ALA A 8 6.51 -19.84 16.07
CA ALA A 8 6.64 -18.42 15.75
C ALA A 8 5.60 -17.57 16.48
N GLU A 9 4.34 -18.02 16.53
CA GLU A 9 3.27 -17.33 17.27
C GLU A 9 3.51 -17.34 18.78
N ARG A 10 3.98 -18.45 19.34
CA ARG A 10 4.38 -18.50 20.76
C ARG A 10 5.53 -17.56 21.05
N ALA A 11 6.55 -17.54 20.19
CA ALA A 11 7.68 -16.63 20.33
C ALA A 11 7.24 -15.16 20.29
N MET A 12 6.29 -14.82 19.41
CA MET A 12 5.64 -13.49 19.38
C MET A 12 4.93 -13.18 20.69
N ALA A 13 4.11 -14.12 21.21
CA ALA A 13 3.36 -13.92 22.46
C ALA A 13 4.27 -13.72 23.69
N VAL A 14 5.47 -14.31 23.68
CA VAL A 14 6.48 -14.18 24.74
C VAL A 14 7.43 -12.99 24.50
N GLY A 15 7.26 -12.24 23.41
CA GLY A 15 8.12 -11.09 23.06
C GLY A 15 9.51 -11.48 22.53
N ARG A 16 9.72 -12.75 22.17
CA ARG A 16 10.97 -13.25 21.60
C ARG A 16 11.02 -13.02 20.09
N LEU A 17 11.11 -11.76 19.70
CA LEU A 17 11.06 -11.31 18.31
C LEU A 17 12.14 -11.96 17.43
N ASP A 18 13.37 -12.13 17.94
CA ASP A 18 14.45 -12.81 17.22
C ASP A 18 14.15 -14.28 16.89
N GLN A 19 13.49 -15.00 17.81
CA GLN A 19 13.11 -16.39 17.56
C GLN A 19 11.94 -16.45 16.59
N ALA A 20 10.93 -15.59 16.78
CA ALA A 20 9.79 -15.48 15.87
C ALA A 20 10.25 -15.20 14.43
N GLU A 21 11.18 -14.25 14.24
CA GLU A 21 11.77 -13.94 12.93
C GLU A 21 12.39 -15.17 12.27
N ARG A 22 13.20 -15.92 13.03
CA ARG A 22 13.87 -17.13 12.52
C ARG A 22 12.87 -18.20 12.11
N TYR A 23 11.82 -18.41 12.91
CA TYR A 23 10.78 -19.39 12.58
C TYR A 23 9.99 -18.97 11.34
N TYR A 24 9.53 -17.72 11.27
CA TYR A 24 8.83 -17.21 10.09
C TYR A 24 9.71 -17.21 8.83
N ALA A 25 11.00 -16.88 8.96
CA ALA A 25 11.95 -16.90 7.85
C ALA A 25 12.16 -18.33 7.32
N GLN A 26 12.27 -19.32 8.21
CA GLN A 26 12.38 -20.72 7.80
C GLN A 26 11.10 -21.22 7.14
N VAL A 27 9.92 -20.83 7.64
CA VAL A 27 8.64 -21.17 6.99
C VAL A 27 8.54 -20.52 5.62
N ALA A 28 8.94 -19.24 5.48
CA ALA A 28 8.97 -18.55 4.20
C ALA A 28 10.02 -19.12 3.23
N ALA A 29 11.12 -19.70 3.74
CA ALA A 29 12.12 -20.38 2.93
C ALA A 29 11.62 -21.75 2.45
N ALA A 30 10.89 -22.48 3.30
CA ALA A 30 10.27 -23.76 2.95
C ALA A 30 9.11 -23.57 1.97
N ASP A 31 8.26 -22.57 2.20
CA ASP A 31 7.13 -22.20 1.35
C ASP A 31 7.19 -20.71 0.97
N PRO A 32 7.86 -20.36 -0.14
CA PRO A 32 7.94 -18.99 -0.63
C PRO A 32 6.59 -18.36 -1.01
N LYS A 33 5.55 -19.18 -1.18
CA LYS A 33 4.18 -18.76 -1.50
C LYS A 33 3.31 -18.54 -0.27
N ASN A 34 3.81 -18.84 0.92
CA ASN A 34 3.03 -18.72 2.14
C ASN A 34 2.96 -17.26 2.61
N SER A 35 1.86 -16.60 2.25
CA SER A 35 1.58 -15.20 2.62
C SER A 35 1.58 -15.01 4.14
N ILE A 36 1.12 -16.00 4.92
CA ILE A 36 1.02 -15.93 6.38
C ILE A 36 2.41 -15.83 7.03
N ALA A 37 3.39 -16.58 6.53
CA ALA A 37 4.76 -16.52 7.04
C ALA A 37 5.40 -15.13 6.80
N VAL A 38 5.16 -14.56 5.63
CA VAL A 38 5.64 -13.21 5.29
C VAL A 38 4.92 -12.14 6.13
N VAL A 39 3.62 -12.30 6.39
CA VAL A 39 2.88 -11.45 7.36
C VAL A 39 3.47 -11.58 8.76
N GLY A 40 3.89 -12.77 9.17
CA GLY A 40 4.59 -13.01 10.43
C GLY A 40 5.87 -12.16 10.56
N LEU A 41 6.70 -12.14 9.50
CA LEU A 41 7.88 -11.26 9.43
C LEU A 41 7.50 -9.76 9.49
N ALA A 42 6.41 -9.37 8.83
CA ALA A 42 5.91 -7.99 8.90
C ALA A 42 5.50 -7.59 10.33
N ARG A 43 4.83 -8.51 11.07
CA ARG A 43 4.47 -8.30 12.48
C ARG A 43 5.71 -8.21 13.37
N VAL A 44 6.69 -9.09 13.17
CA VAL A 44 7.96 -9.03 13.92
C VAL A 44 8.65 -7.68 13.72
N ALA A 45 8.75 -7.20 12.48
CA ALA A 45 9.34 -5.91 12.18
C ALA A 45 8.57 -4.76 12.84
N LEU A 46 7.24 -4.84 12.88
CA LEU A 46 6.39 -3.86 13.56
C LEU A 46 6.68 -3.82 15.07
N GLU A 47 6.76 -4.97 15.72
CA GLU A 47 7.07 -5.07 17.16
C GLU A 47 8.50 -4.59 17.47
N ARG A 48 9.43 -4.73 16.52
CA ARG A 48 10.79 -4.17 16.61
C ARG A 48 10.84 -2.66 16.40
N GLY A 49 9.75 -2.04 15.95
CA GLY A 49 9.70 -0.63 15.55
C GLY A 49 10.27 -0.35 14.16
N ASP A 50 10.63 -1.40 13.40
CA ASP A 50 11.05 -1.28 12.01
C ASP A 50 9.85 -1.20 11.07
N GLN A 51 9.33 0.02 10.95
CA GLN A 51 8.17 0.32 10.09
C GLN A 51 8.49 0.13 8.61
N ARG A 52 9.75 0.31 8.21
CA ARG A 52 10.22 0.10 6.83
C ARG A 52 10.18 -1.38 6.47
N GLY A 53 10.77 -2.22 7.32
CA GLY A 53 10.69 -3.66 7.14
C GLY A 53 9.25 -4.16 7.17
N ALA A 54 8.45 -3.71 8.13
CA ALA A 54 7.06 -4.13 8.26
C ALA A 54 6.24 -3.83 7.01
N TRP A 55 6.39 -2.64 6.44
CA TRP A 55 5.68 -2.25 5.22
C TRP A 55 6.13 -3.06 3.99
N THR A 56 7.44 -3.29 3.85
CA THR A 56 8.03 -4.10 2.77
C THR A 56 7.49 -5.53 2.80
N PHE A 57 7.51 -6.16 3.97
CA PHE A 57 7.00 -7.53 4.14
C PHE A 57 5.48 -7.59 3.93
N ALA A 58 4.72 -6.63 4.43
CA ALA A 58 3.28 -6.56 4.19
C ALA A 58 2.96 -6.44 2.69
N ARG A 59 3.72 -5.64 1.95
CA ARG A 59 3.56 -5.50 0.50
C ARG A 59 3.87 -6.78 -0.25
N ARG A 60 4.92 -7.50 0.16
CA ARG A 60 5.26 -8.81 -0.41
C ARG A 60 4.19 -9.86 -0.10
N ALA A 61 3.62 -9.85 1.11
CA ALA A 61 2.52 -10.74 1.45
C ALA A 61 1.29 -10.48 0.57
N LEU A 62 0.93 -9.21 0.32
CA LEU A 62 -0.14 -8.84 -0.60
C LEU A 62 0.14 -9.21 -2.07
N ALA A 63 1.41 -9.28 -2.47
CA ALA A 63 1.79 -9.73 -3.80
C ALA A 63 1.61 -11.24 -3.98
N LEU A 64 1.75 -12.01 -2.90
CA LEU A 64 1.47 -13.45 -2.87
C LEU A 64 -0.03 -13.72 -2.75
N ASP A 65 -0.70 -12.97 -1.89
CA ASP A 65 -2.11 -13.12 -1.56
C ASP A 65 -2.76 -11.73 -1.37
N PRO A 66 -3.37 -11.19 -2.43
CA PRO A 66 -3.99 -9.87 -2.40
C PRO A 66 -5.19 -9.79 -1.45
N ASP A 67 -5.82 -10.92 -1.12
CA ASP A 67 -7.03 -10.97 -0.29
C ASP A 67 -6.68 -11.07 1.21
N ASN A 68 -5.38 -11.16 1.55
CA ASN A 68 -4.97 -11.30 2.94
C ASN A 68 -5.29 -10.04 3.77
N PRO A 69 -6.27 -10.10 4.69
CA PRO A 69 -6.74 -8.92 5.40
C PRO A 69 -5.67 -8.36 6.35
N MET A 70 -4.83 -9.23 6.91
CA MET A 70 -3.76 -8.84 7.81
C MET A 70 -2.65 -8.08 7.05
N ALA A 71 -2.27 -8.57 5.87
CA ALA A 71 -1.28 -7.90 5.04
C ALA A 71 -1.77 -6.52 4.57
N SER A 72 -3.05 -6.41 4.17
CA SER A 72 -3.69 -5.15 3.80
C SER A 72 -3.67 -4.16 4.96
N HIS A 73 -4.15 -4.60 6.14
CA HIS A 73 -4.16 -3.79 7.36
C HIS A 73 -2.75 -3.30 7.72
N LEU A 74 -1.76 -4.20 7.77
CA LEU A 74 -0.37 -3.84 8.12
C LEU A 74 0.21 -2.82 7.13
N SER A 75 -0.01 -3.01 5.83
CA SER A 75 0.48 -2.08 4.80
C SER A 75 -0.13 -0.68 4.94
N GLN A 76 -1.44 -0.59 5.20
CA GLN A 76 -2.15 0.67 5.41
C GLN A 76 -1.64 1.38 6.66
N ARG A 77 -1.60 0.66 7.79
CA ARG A 77 -1.15 1.19 9.06
C ARG A 77 0.28 1.72 8.99
N MET A 78 1.19 0.99 8.35
CA MET A 78 2.58 1.45 8.22
C MET A 78 2.66 2.68 7.29
N ALA A 79 1.87 2.72 6.21
CA ALA A 79 1.84 3.86 5.31
C ALA A 79 1.34 5.13 6.01
N GLU A 80 0.34 5.01 6.90
CA GLU A 80 -0.15 6.11 7.73
C GLU A 80 0.92 6.63 8.68
N ILE A 81 1.62 5.74 9.39
CA ILE A 81 2.66 6.15 10.35
C ILE A 81 3.82 6.84 9.63
N MET A 82 4.28 6.31 8.50
CA MET A 82 5.34 6.92 7.71
C MET A 82 4.94 8.28 7.15
N ARG A 83 3.71 8.40 6.62
CA ARG A 83 3.19 9.68 6.14
C ARG A 83 3.11 10.71 7.27
N GLY A 84 2.69 10.31 8.46
CA GLY A 84 2.65 11.17 9.64
C GLY A 84 4.05 11.64 10.11
N ARG A 85 5.09 10.85 9.85
CA ARG A 85 6.50 11.19 10.13
C ARG A 85 7.18 11.93 8.99
N GLY A 86 6.55 12.04 7.82
CA GLY A 86 7.16 12.58 6.60
C GLY A 86 8.19 11.66 5.96
N GLU A 87 8.20 10.36 6.30
CA GLU A 87 9.12 9.37 5.75
C GLU A 87 8.59 8.80 4.42
N ALA A 88 9.50 8.61 3.46
CA ALA A 88 9.18 8.00 2.16
C ALA A 88 9.01 6.48 2.28
N LEU A 89 7.97 5.96 1.61
CA LEU A 89 7.68 4.52 1.53
C LEU A 89 8.77 3.82 0.70
N PRO A 90 9.39 2.73 1.21
CA PRO A 90 10.56 2.12 0.59
C PRO A 90 10.32 1.39 -0.76
N ASP A 91 9.09 0.98 -1.10
CA ASP A 91 8.73 0.26 -2.33
C ASP A 91 7.59 0.97 -3.09
N GLU A 92 7.76 2.24 -3.44
CA GLU A 92 7.04 2.75 -4.60
C GLU A 92 7.88 2.42 -5.85
N PRO A 93 7.73 1.22 -6.47
CA PRO A 93 8.43 0.91 -7.72
C PRO A 93 7.85 1.83 -8.81
N GLY A 94 8.41 3.03 -8.91
CA GLY A 94 7.92 4.05 -9.86
C GLY A 94 8.23 5.50 -9.52
N ARG A 95 8.60 5.88 -8.29
CA ARG A 95 8.97 7.28 -8.01
C ARG A 95 10.47 7.57 -8.20
N ILE A 96 10.97 7.21 -9.39
CA ILE A 96 12.09 7.93 -9.99
C ILE A 96 11.53 9.21 -10.63
N GLY A 97 11.57 10.32 -9.87
CA GLY A 97 11.30 11.66 -10.40
C GLY A 97 9.91 12.21 -10.09
N ALA A 98 9.76 12.77 -8.89
CA ALA A 98 8.91 13.95 -8.69
C ALA A 98 9.31 14.61 -7.37
N ALA A 99 10.32 15.46 -7.45
CA ALA A 99 10.40 16.60 -6.54
C ALA A 99 9.13 17.43 -6.77
N THR A 100 8.19 17.46 -5.83
CA THR A 100 7.59 18.70 -5.33
C THR A 100 6.57 18.42 -4.21
N ALA A 101 6.78 19.17 -3.12
CA ALA A 101 5.81 19.71 -2.16
C ALA A 101 4.98 18.79 -1.22
N PRO A 102 4.87 19.19 0.06
CA PRO A 102 4.05 18.54 1.08
C PRO A 102 2.62 19.08 1.03
N SER A 103 1.61 18.27 1.39
CA SER A 103 0.44 18.85 2.02
C SER A 103 -0.37 17.82 2.79
N ALA A 104 -0.86 18.30 3.92
CA ALA A 104 -1.60 17.63 4.95
C ALA A 104 -2.89 16.96 4.43
N SER A 105 -3.32 15.90 5.12
CA SER A 105 -4.75 15.57 5.20
C SER A 105 -5.49 16.71 5.92
N PRO A 106 -6.83 16.82 5.79
CA PRO A 106 -7.69 15.98 6.63
C PRO A 106 -9.02 15.61 5.89
N PRO A 107 -10.16 15.25 6.54
CA PRO A 107 -10.87 13.99 6.30
C PRO A 107 -12.34 14.19 5.81
N ALA A 108 -13.10 13.08 5.77
CA ALA A 108 -14.57 12.98 5.80
C ALA A 108 -15.37 12.99 4.47
N SER A 109 -16.05 11.86 4.24
CA SER A 109 -17.23 11.66 3.38
C SER A 109 -18.48 12.38 3.94
N PRO A 110 -19.71 12.21 3.40
CA PRO A 110 -20.21 12.30 2.01
C PRO A 110 -21.45 13.25 1.91
N ALA A 111 -21.67 13.98 0.80
CA ALA A 111 -22.97 14.66 0.58
C ALA A 111 -23.26 15.02 -0.89
N THR A 112 -24.33 14.41 -1.42
CA THR A 112 -25.41 14.95 -2.28
C THR A 112 -25.11 16.05 -3.32
N PRO A 113 -25.44 15.85 -4.61
CA PRO A 113 -25.69 16.96 -5.53
C PRO A 113 -27.20 17.23 -5.68
N PRO A 114 -27.62 18.51 -5.67
CA PRO A 114 -28.62 18.94 -6.65
C PRO A 114 -28.28 20.36 -7.19
N PRO A 115 -29.09 21.01 -8.07
CA PRO A 115 -28.77 21.04 -9.50
C PRO A 115 -28.81 22.47 -10.10
N THR A 116 -28.49 22.54 -11.41
CA THR A 116 -28.97 23.54 -12.40
C THR A 116 -28.53 25.01 -12.29
N ALA A 117 -27.86 25.48 -13.34
CA ALA A 117 -28.16 26.70 -14.14
C ALA A 117 -26.87 27.09 -14.89
N GLU A 118 -26.74 26.77 -16.17
CA GLU A 118 -27.25 27.57 -17.30
C GLU A 118 -26.37 28.81 -17.60
N SER A 119 -25.86 28.79 -18.84
CA SER A 119 -25.87 29.92 -19.78
C SER A 119 -24.54 30.50 -20.23
N ALA A 120 -24.53 30.73 -21.55
CA ALA A 120 -23.71 31.63 -22.34
C ALA A 120 -22.27 31.20 -22.65
N ALA A 121 -22.01 30.77 -23.88
CA ALA A 121 -21.91 31.70 -25.01
C ALA A 121 -21.48 30.98 -26.30
N ALA A 122 -22.26 31.21 -27.35
CA ALA A 122 -22.06 30.74 -28.71
C ALA A 122 -20.77 31.28 -29.36
N ARG A 123 -20.09 30.46 -30.19
CA ARG A 123 -19.56 30.92 -31.48
C ARG A 123 -19.66 29.81 -32.54
N PRO A 124 -20.15 30.12 -33.75
CA PRO A 124 -20.35 29.16 -34.84
C PRO A 124 -19.12 29.04 -35.74
N GLY A 125 -19.01 27.94 -36.49
CA GLY A 125 -18.17 27.87 -37.69
C GLY A 125 -17.21 26.70 -37.76
N LEU A 126 -17.73 25.47 -37.96
CA LEU A 126 -16.89 24.33 -38.37
C LEU A 126 -17.21 23.81 -39.79
N VAL A 127 -18.25 24.33 -40.44
CA VAL A 127 -18.66 23.89 -41.80
C VAL A 127 -17.81 24.56 -42.91
N ASP A 128 -17.02 25.59 -42.59
CA ASP A 128 -16.24 26.33 -43.59
C ASP A 128 -14.87 25.71 -43.95
N ARG A 129 -14.42 24.67 -43.23
CA ARG A 129 -13.05 24.12 -43.41
C ARG A 129 -12.91 22.98 -44.42
N LEU A 130 -14.00 22.49 -45.02
CA LEU A 130 -13.94 21.33 -45.92
C LEU A 130 -14.07 21.65 -47.41
N LEU A 131 -14.33 22.91 -47.80
CA LEU A 131 -14.41 23.32 -49.21
C LEU A 131 -13.10 23.86 -49.80
N ARG A 132 -11.98 23.75 -49.08
CA ARG A 132 -10.66 24.20 -49.57
C ARG A 132 -9.65 23.06 -49.72
N ARG A 133 -10.04 21.99 -50.40
CA ARG A 133 -9.10 21.07 -51.05
C ARG A 133 -9.56 20.74 -52.47
N ARG A 134 -9.58 21.79 -53.31
CA ARG A 134 -9.12 21.80 -54.72
C ARG A 134 -8.29 20.53 -55.01
N ARG A 135 -8.55 19.75 -56.05
CA ARG A 135 -8.73 20.10 -57.46
C ARG A 135 -9.31 18.89 -58.19
#